data_AF-A0A139R885-F1
#
_entry.id   AF-A0A139R885-F1
#
_cell.length_a   1.000
_cell.length_b   1.000
_cell.length_c   1.000
_cell.angle_alpha   90.00
_cell.angle_beta   90.00
_cell.angle_gamma   90.00
#
_symmetry.space_group_name_H-M   'P 1'
#
loop_
_entity.id
_entity.type
_entity.pdbx_description
1 polymer ?
#
loop_
_entity_poly.entity_id
_entity_poly.type
_entity_poly.pdbx_seq_one_letter_code
_entity_poly.pdbx_strand_id
1 'polypeptide(L)'
;MKLKFSVLGLVVVVMSLLVAGQAKADTVTTDATTNQPLSGYVFTANRDWRWYENGQLYTGFRNYFGANYYFINGVRQTNTWATEWGKTYYLGADGRSVEGHLVTINGITYDFGNDQTFYLRGKVSGYLKDGSAANGGYRWYDNGQLYTGFKFYMGTYYWFVDGVRQNAGWRSAWGMTYYTDANGRAVQGMQTIAGKQYYFGDNNTYYLRDNPVNTRQNKTKATANGYIYDGSALNGGYRWYENGQLYTGFKHYMGTYYWFVDGVRQNAGWRHAWGYTYYTDNQGRAVQGWQTINGIRYYFGDNGTFFMRYYLK
;
A
#
# COMPACT_ATOMS: atom_id res chain seq x y z
N MET A 1 22.17 0.37 -14.78
CA MET A 1 22.99 0.00 -13.61
C MET A 1 23.36 1.29 -12.89
N LYS A 2 22.62 1.68 -11.84
CA LYS A 2 22.93 2.86 -11.01
C LYS A 2 23.38 2.36 -9.64
N LEU A 3 24.68 2.50 -9.34
CA LEU A 3 25.23 2.21 -8.03
C LEU A 3 24.61 3.15 -7.00
N LYS A 4 23.90 2.60 -6.01
CA LYS A 4 23.57 3.30 -4.78
C LYS A 4 24.76 3.18 -3.85
N PHE A 5 25.47 4.28 -3.61
CA PHE A 5 26.46 4.35 -2.55
C PHE A 5 25.73 4.35 -1.20
N SER A 6 25.90 3.26 -0.45
CA SER A 6 25.53 3.17 0.96
C SER A 6 26.64 3.85 1.77
N VAL A 7 26.36 5.03 2.30
CA VAL A 7 27.21 5.65 3.33
C VAL A 7 26.92 4.89 4.63
N LEU A 8 27.76 3.91 4.96
CA LEU A 8 27.77 3.30 6.28
C LEU A 8 28.06 4.41 7.29
N GLY A 9 27.08 4.74 8.13
CA GLY A 9 27.30 5.60 9.29
C GLY A 9 28.34 4.96 10.20
N LEU A 10 29.47 5.63 10.38
CA LEU A 10 30.53 5.20 11.27
C LEU A 10 30.01 5.33 12.71
N VAL A 11 29.76 4.21 13.38
CA VAL A 11 29.41 4.20 14.81
C VAL A 11 30.74 4.27 15.56
N VAL A 12 31.03 5.42 16.19
CA VAL A 12 32.17 5.53 17.09
C VAL A 12 31.78 4.87 18.41
N VAL A 13 32.08 3.58 18.55
CA VAL A 13 32.01 2.88 19.84
C VAL A 13 33.32 3.13 20.57
N VAL A 14 33.35 4.11 21.49
CA VAL A 14 34.46 4.20 22.44
C VAL A 14 34.17 3.24 23.58
N MET A 15 34.63 1.99 23.45
CA MET A 15 34.87 1.15 24.62
C MET A 15 36.05 1.77 25.36
N SER A 16 35.82 2.26 26.58
CA SER A 16 36.87 2.66 27.49
C SER A 16 37.69 1.42 27.89
N LEU A 17 38.70 1.08 27.08
CA LEU A 17 39.78 0.18 27.48
C LEU A 17 40.75 1.00 28.32
N LEU A 18 40.85 0.67 29.60
CA LEU A 18 41.96 1.15 30.44
C LEU A 18 43.24 0.44 29.96
N VAL A 19 44.02 1.11 29.10
CA VAL A 19 45.41 0.72 28.84
C VAL A 19 46.29 1.68 29.63
N ALA A 20 46.91 1.18 30.70
CA ALA A 20 47.90 1.91 31.47
C ALA A 20 49.19 2.06 30.62
N GLY A 21 49.27 3.15 29.86
CA GLY A 21 50.49 3.61 29.18
C GLY A 21 51.10 4.79 29.93
N GLN A 22 52.44 4.83 29.99
CA GLN A 22 53.24 5.85 30.66
C GLN A 22 52.77 7.28 30.32
N ALA A 23 52.55 8.10 31.36
CA ALA A 23 52.09 9.47 31.26
C ALA A 23 53.10 10.34 30.50
N LYS A 24 52.76 10.73 29.26
CA LYS A 24 53.32 11.94 28.66
C LYS A 24 52.88 13.12 29.50
N ALA A 25 53.77 14.05 29.78
CA ALA A 25 53.40 15.31 30.44
C ALA A 25 52.23 15.94 29.68
N ASP A 26 51.08 16.07 30.34
CA ASP A 26 49.90 16.67 29.76
C ASP A 26 50.21 18.14 29.47
N THR A 27 50.39 18.48 28.19
CA THR A 27 50.61 19.86 27.76
C THR A 27 49.40 20.71 28.17
N VAL A 28 49.55 21.50 29.24
CA VAL A 28 48.52 22.43 29.72
C VAL A 28 48.43 23.58 28.74
N THR A 29 47.28 23.70 28.07
CA THR A 29 47.02 24.81 27.14
C THR A 29 46.51 26.02 27.92
N THR A 30 47.15 27.18 27.77
CA THR A 30 46.80 28.43 28.46
C THR A 30 46.22 29.47 27.51
N ASP A 31 45.44 30.39 28.07
CA ASP A 31 44.95 31.59 27.38
C ASP A 31 46.11 32.56 27.12
N ALA A 32 46.19 33.07 25.89
CA ALA A 32 47.30 33.90 25.43
C ALA A 32 47.35 35.28 26.11
N THR A 33 46.27 35.75 26.71
CA THR A 33 46.18 37.08 27.35
C THR A 33 46.33 37.01 28.86
N THR A 34 45.79 35.98 29.49
CA THR A 34 45.79 35.85 30.96
C THR A 34 46.83 34.87 31.49
N ASN A 35 47.42 34.06 30.59
CA ASN A 35 48.32 32.95 30.91
C ASN A 35 47.71 31.90 31.88
N GLN A 36 46.38 31.88 32.01
CA GLN A 36 45.65 30.91 32.82
C GLN A 36 45.28 29.67 32.00
N PRO A 37 45.17 28.46 32.59
CA PRO A 37 44.72 27.27 31.89
C PRO A 37 43.34 27.47 31.24
N LEU A 38 43.18 27.07 29.97
CA LEU A 38 41.90 27.15 29.27
C LEU A 38 40.86 26.23 29.93
N SER A 39 39.62 26.69 30.01
CA SER A 39 38.51 25.88 30.51
C SER A 39 37.21 26.22 29.77
N GLY A 40 36.41 25.21 29.48
CA GLY A 40 35.14 25.34 28.78
C GLY A 40 35.26 25.30 27.26
N TYR A 41 34.26 25.88 26.60
CA TYR A 41 34.06 25.80 25.16
C TYR A 41 34.76 26.93 24.41
N VAL A 42 35.79 26.59 23.64
CA VAL A 42 36.72 27.55 23.03
C VAL A 42 36.78 27.34 21.53
N PHE A 43 36.70 28.43 20.76
CA PHE A 43 37.02 28.40 19.33
C PHE A 43 38.51 28.66 19.13
N THR A 44 39.20 27.76 18.45
CA THR A 44 40.66 27.84 18.33
C THR A 44 41.10 28.51 17.03
N ALA A 45 42.39 28.86 16.96
CA ALA A 45 43.03 29.36 15.74
C ALA A 45 42.94 28.38 14.56
N ASN A 46 42.82 27.08 14.83
CA ASN A 46 42.62 26.04 13.80
C ASN A 46 41.18 26.00 13.25
N ARG A 47 40.35 26.97 13.66
CA ARG A 47 38.94 27.12 13.25
C ARG A 47 38.07 25.92 13.64
N ASP A 48 38.44 25.23 14.71
CA ASP A 48 37.66 24.18 15.34
C ASP A 48 37.17 24.62 16.73
N TRP A 49 36.08 23.99 17.17
CA TRP A 49 35.56 24.19 18.52
C TRP A 49 36.09 23.09 19.43
N ARG A 50 36.62 23.49 20.59
CA ARG A 50 37.16 22.58 21.57
C ARG A 50 36.60 22.73 22.96
N TRP A 51 36.68 21.66 23.75
CA TRP A 51 36.43 21.68 25.18
C TRP A 51 37.72 21.42 25.96
N TYR A 52 38.02 22.33 26.87
CA TYR A 52 39.14 22.22 27.80
C TYR A 52 38.64 22.06 29.24
N GLU A 53 39.36 21.28 30.04
CA GLU A 53 39.20 21.23 31.50
C GLU A 53 40.58 21.45 32.12
N ASN A 54 40.77 22.60 32.78
CA ASN A 54 42.05 22.98 33.40
C ASN A 54 43.25 22.87 32.45
N GLY A 55 43.07 23.33 31.21
CA GLY A 55 44.07 23.32 30.15
C GLY A 55 44.26 21.98 29.43
N GLN A 56 43.53 20.93 29.83
CA GLN A 56 43.57 19.61 29.20
C GLN A 56 42.42 19.43 28.21
N LEU A 57 42.66 18.66 27.15
CA LEU A 57 41.65 18.34 26.15
C LEU A 57 40.66 17.29 26.67
N TYR A 58 39.36 17.58 26.56
CA TYR A 58 38.31 16.73 27.11
C TYR A 58 37.74 15.73 26.10
N THR A 59 37.42 14.51 26.55
CA THR A 59 36.67 13.52 25.77
C THR A 59 35.42 13.11 26.53
N GLY A 60 34.26 13.20 25.89
CA GLY A 60 32.96 12.90 26.50
C GLY A 60 31.87 13.92 26.15
N PHE A 61 30.70 13.78 26.77
CA PHE A 61 29.61 14.75 26.66
C PHE A 61 29.73 15.91 27.65
N ARG A 62 29.52 17.14 27.16
CA ARG A 62 29.32 18.34 27.99
C ARG A 62 28.06 19.09 27.59
N ASN A 63 27.25 19.43 28.60
CA ASN A 63 26.12 20.33 28.41
C ASN A 63 26.61 21.77 28.32
N TYR A 64 26.22 22.47 27.28
CA TYR A 64 26.53 23.88 27.10
C TYR A 64 25.38 24.58 26.39
N PHE A 65 24.92 25.69 26.94
CA PHE A 65 23.82 26.49 26.38
C PHE A 65 22.57 25.68 26.01
N GLY A 66 22.19 24.74 26.88
CA GLY A 66 20.95 23.96 26.75
C GLY A 66 21.00 22.80 25.75
N ALA A 67 22.18 22.36 25.31
CA ALA A 67 22.34 21.10 24.54
C ALA A 67 23.62 20.38 24.94
N ASN A 68 23.69 19.08 24.65
CA ASN A 68 24.89 18.30 24.87
C ASN A 68 25.76 18.32 23.60
N TYR A 69 27.07 18.46 23.79
CA TYR A 69 28.08 18.35 22.74
C TYR A 69 29.01 17.19 23.09
N TYR A 70 29.47 16.47 22.07
CA TYR A 70 30.42 15.38 22.25
C TYR A 70 31.81 15.79 21.74
N PHE A 71 32.84 15.50 22.52
CA PHE A 71 34.22 15.85 22.21
C PHE A 71 35.10 14.60 22.19
N ILE A 72 36.05 14.55 21.26
CA ILE A 72 37.11 13.53 21.20
C ILE A 72 38.44 14.28 21.17
N ASN A 73 39.29 14.06 22.18
CA ASN A 73 40.54 14.80 22.37
C ASN A 73 40.32 16.32 22.26
N GLY A 74 39.27 16.78 22.93
CA GLY A 74 38.81 18.16 22.96
C GLY A 74 38.11 18.61 21.69
N VAL A 75 38.12 17.89 20.57
CA VAL A 75 37.52 18.35 19.30
C VAL A 75 36.02 18.05 19.26
N ARG A 76 35.19 19.06 19.00
CA ARG A 76 33.72 18.89 18.87
C ARG A 76 33.36 18.01 17.68
N GLN A 77 32.53 17.01 17.94
CA GLN A 77 32.00 16.11 16.92
C GLN A 77 30.70 16.66 16.30
N THR A 78 30.47 16.39 15.02
CA THR A 78 29.28 16.83 14.25
C THR A 78 28.83 15.73 13.30
N ASN A 79 27.54 15.72 12.94
CA ASN A 79 26.89 14.74 12.05
C ASN A 79 27.21 13.27 12.37
N THR A 80 27.40 12.93 13.64
CA THR A 80 27.86 11.60 14.07
C THR A 80 27.04 11.05 15.21
N TRP A 81 27.01 9.72 15.32
CA TRP A 81 26.49 9.02 16.48
C TRP A 81 27.56 8.98 17.58
N ALA A 82 27.11 9.08 18.82
CA ALA A 82 27.95 8.86 20.00
C ALA A 82 27.15 8.13 21.08
N THR A 83 27.85 7.34 21.89
CA THR A 83 27.25 6.54 22.96
C THR A 83 27.97 6.83 24.26
N GLU A 84 27.21 7.17 25.29
CA GLU A 84 27.71 7.36 26.64
C GLU A 84 26.59 7.05 27.65
N TRP A 85 26.95 6.63 28.86
CA TRP A 85 25.98 6.23 29.91
C TRP A 85 24.99 5.14 29.47
N GLY A 86 25.38 4.26 28.54
CA GLY A 86 24.51 3.24 27.96
C GLY A 86 23.40 3.78 27.05
N LYS A 87 23.49 5.05 26.65
CA LYS A 87 22.53 5.74 25.78
C LYS A 87 23.22 6.20 24.50
N THR A 88 22.45 6.26 23.42
CA THR A 88 22.95 6.67 22.10
C THR A 88 22.36 8.01 21.72
N TYR A 89 23.16 8.88 21.16
CA TYR A 89 22.82 10.25 20.77
C TYR A 89 23.29 10.49 19.34
N TYR A 90 22.71 11.51 18.69
CA TYR A 90 23.20 12.01 17.42
C TYR A 90 23.58 13.47 17.55
N LEU A 91 24.78 13.83 17.09
CA LEU A 91 25.27 15.20 17.05
C LEU A 91 24.93 15.78 15.67
N GLY A 92 24.18 16.86 15.63
CA GLY A 92 23.80 17.54 14.39
C GLY A 92 24.97 18.25 13.71
N ALA A 93 24.67 18.96 12.62
CA ALA A 93 25.69 19.70 11.85
C ALA A 93 26.32 20.85 12.65
N ASP A 94 25.59 21.41 13.61
CA ASP A 94 26.07 22.41 14.56
C ASP A 94 26.80 21.81 15.77
N GLY A 95 26.84 20.47 15.87
CA GLY A 95 27.45 19.71 16.96
C GLY A 95 26.57 19.54 18.19
N ARG A 96 25.36 20.10 18.21
CA ARG A 96 24.40 19.89 19.30
C ARG A 96 23.80 18.49 19.22
N SER A 97 23.53 17.89 20.36
CA SER A 97 22.72 16.68 20.45
C SER A 97 21.32 16.97 19.92
N VAL A 98 20.86 16.13 18.99
CA VAL A 98 19.55 16.25 18.36
C VAL A 98 18.43 15.86 19.33
N GLU A 99 17.31 16.56 19.21
CA GLU A 99 16.06 16.33 19.91
C GLU A 99 14.90 16.30 18.90
N GLY A 100 13.80 15.63 19.23
CA GLY A 100 12.62 15.57 18.38
C GLY A 100 12.06 14.16 18.22
N HIS A 101 10.75 14.07 18.02
CA HIS A 101 10.04 12.81 17.77
C HIS A 101 10.14 12.32 16.32
N LEU A 102 10.45 13.20 15.36
CA LEU A 102 10.47 12.89 13.92
C LEU A 102 11.73 13.45 13.25
N VAL A 103 12.89 13.01 13.72
CA VAL A 103 14.17 13.48 13.19
C VAL A 103 14.67 12.52 12.11
N THR A 104 14.78 13.00 10.88
CA THR A 104 15.32 12.22 9.76
C THR A 104 16.83 12.38 9.64
N ILE A 105 17.56 11.27 9.76
CA ILE A 105 19.01 11.18 9.60
C ILE A 105 19.27 10.13 8.51
N ASN A 106 19.91 10.54 7.42
CA ASN A 106 20.24 9.65 6.28
C ASN A 106 19.03 8.83 5.76
N GLY A 107 17.85 9.45 5.72
CA GLY A 107 16.63 8.81 5.21
C GLY A 107 15.92 7.88 6.19
N ILE A 108 16.43 7.72 7.42
CA ILE A 108 15.76 7.01 8.51
C ILE A 108 15.28 8.03 9.54
N THR A 109 14.04 7.88 9.98
CA THR A 109 13.41 8.78 10.95
C THR A 109 13.44 8.16 12.35
N TYR A 110 13.88 8.95 13.32
CA TYR A 110 14.14 8.54 14.69
C TYR A 110 13.38 9.42 15.68
N ASP A 111 13.18 8.87 16.87
CA ASP A 111 12.66 9.56 18.04
C ASP A 111 13.78 9.73 19.06
N PHE A 112 14.05 10.99 19.44
CA PHE A 112 14.99 11.38 20.49
C PHE A 112 14.28 11.98 21.72
N GLY A 113 12.95 12.00 21.73
CA GLY A 113 12.14 12.69 22.74
C GLY A 113 12.13 14.22 22.56
N ASN A 114 11.34 14.90 23.40
CA ASN A 114 11.30 16.37 23.53
C ASN A 114 11.41 16.78 25.01
N ASP A 115 12.16 15.99 25.78
CA ASP A 115 12.27 16.08 27.24
C ASP A 115 13.69 16.49 27.70
N GLN A 116 14.49 17.06 26.82
CA GLN A 116 15.87 17.51 27.03
C GLN A 116 16.83 16.38 27.45
N THR A 117 16.46 15.12 27.24
CA THR A 117 17.35 13.99 27.50
C THR A 117 18.17 13.58 26.28
N PHE A 118 17.76 14.00 25.07
CA PHE A 118 18.46 13.87 23.77
C PHE A 118 18.85 12.47 23.31
N TYR A 119 18.61 11.42 24.09
CA TYR A 119 19.00 10.07 23.70
C TYR A 119 17.95 9.43 22.79
N LEU A 120 18.44 8.63 21.84
CA LEU A 120 17.64 7.85 20.93
C LEU A 120 16.67 6.93 21.69
N ARG A 121 15.37 7.10 21.45
CA ARG A 121 14.29 6.20 21.86
C ARG A 121 14.13 5.03 20.89
N GLY A 122 14.43 5.28 19.61
CA GLY A 122 14.40 4.27 18.58
C GLY A 122 14.01 4.85 17.22
N LYS A 123 13.75 3.96 16.26
CA LYS A 123 13.19 4.34 14.97
C LYS A 123 11.67 4.46 15.09
N VAL A 124 11.08 5.48 14.48
CA VAL A 124 9.64 5.69 14.56
C VAL A 124 8.87 4.64 13.76
N SER A 125 7.69 4.26 14.24
CA SER A 125 6.79 3.36 13.53
C SER A 125 5.33 3.70 13.84
N GLY A 126 4.44 3.41 12.91
CA GLY A 126 3.01 3.66 13.03
C GLY A 126 2.53 4.85 12.19
N TYR A 127 1.27 5.21 12.39
CA TYR A 127 0.60 6.30 11.67
C TYR A 127 0.74 7.60 12.45
N LEU A 128 1.69 8.44 12.03
CA LEU A 128 2.16 9.59 12.81
C LEU A 128 1.83 10.90 12.09
N LYS A 129 1.53 11.94 12.88
CA LYS A 129 1.37 13.30 12.38
C LYS A 129 2.74 13.94 12.23
N ASP A 130 3.15 14.20 11.00
CA ASP A 130 4.47 14.76 10.68
C ASP A 130 4.42 16.12 9.98
N GLY A 131 3.22 16.68 9.82
CA GLY A 131 3.03 18.00 9.22
C GLY A 131 3.16 18.04 7.70
N SER A 132 3.22 16.89 7.02
CA SER A 132 3.17 16.84 5.55
C SER A 132 1.88 17.47 4.99
N ALA A 133 1.92 17.98 3.76
CA ALA A 133 0.71 18.50 3.11
C ALA A 133 -0.29 17.39 2.70
N ALA A 134 0.14 16.13 2.72
CA ALA A 134 -0.66 15.01 2.29
C ALA A 134 -1.58 14.53 3.41
N ASN A 135 -2.85 14.25 3.07
CA ASN A 135 -3.77 13.48 3.91
C ASN A 135 -3.88 14.00 5.37
N GLY A 136 -3.94 15.33 5.54
CA GLY A 136 -4.06 15.99 6.84
C GLY A 136 -2.78 16.00 7.69
N GLY A 137 -1.62 15.72 7.07
CA GLY A 137 -0.31 15.70 7.72
C GLY A 137 0.02 14.43 8.46
N TYR A 138 -0.58 13.31 8.05
CA TYR A 138 -0.30 11.99 8.60
C TYR A 138 0.35 11.09 7.56
N ARG A 139 1.42 10.41 7.98
CA ARG A 139 2.07 9.34 7.20
C ARG A 139 2.34 8.10 8.05
N TRP A 140 2.38 6.95 7.37
CA TRP A 140 2.76 5.68 7.97
C TRP A 140 4.27 5.47 7.87
N TYR A 141 4.88 5.20 9.03
CA TYR A 141 6.28 4.81 9.14
C TYR A 141 6.40 3.34 9.55
N ASP A 142 7.37 2.64 8.98
CA ASP A 142 7.79 1.31 9.41
C ASP A 142 9.30 1.32 9.62
N ASN A 143 9.74 1.09 10.86
CA ASN A 143 11.15 1.09 11.25
C ASN A 143 11.92 2.35 10.74
N GLY A 144 11.31 3.52 10.89
CA GLY A 144 11.86 4.82 10.52
C GLY A 144 11.74 5.18 9.05
N GLN A 145 11.19 4.31 8.20
CA GLN A 145 11.02 4.54 6.76
C GLN A 145 9.56 4.77 6.42
N LEU A 146 9.30 5.53 5.36
CA LEU A 146 7.95 5.70 4.82
C LEU A 146 7.44 4.39 4.22
N TYR A 147 6.23 3.99 4.60
CA TYR A 147 5.67 2.70 4.22
C TYR A 147 4.87 2.75 2.91
N THR A 148 5.13 1.80 2.01
CA THR A 148 4.31 1.57 0.81
C THR A 148 3.75 0.16 0.86
N GLY A 149 2.43 0.02 0.81
CA GLY A 149 1.76 -1.27 0.89
C GLY A 149 0.43 -1.25 1.66
N PHE A 150 -0.05 -2.45 2.00
CA PHE A 150 -1.32 -2.69 2.68
C PHE A 150 -1.08 -2.94 4.17
N LYS A 151 -1.62 -2.09 5.06
CA LYS A 151 -1.41 -2.18 6.52
C LYS A 151 -2.74 -2.30 7.26
N PHE A 152 -2.84 -3.27 8.16
CA PHE A 152 -3.98 -3.41 9.05
C PHE A 152 -3.86 -2.41 10.21
N TYR A 153 -4.89 -1.59 10.40
CA TYR A 153 -4.94 -0.58 11.44
C TYR A 153 -6.40 -0.24 11.77
N MET A 154 -6.72 0.05 13.03
CA MET A 154 -8.08 0.45 13.44
C MET A 154 -9.22 -0.39 12.83
N GLY A 155 -9.04 -1.72 12.85
CA GLY A 155 -10.07 -2.69 12.47
C GLY A 155 -10.28 -2.90 10.96
N THR A 156 -9.42 -2.36 10.08
CA THR A 156 -9.45 -2.66 8.63
C THR A 156 -8.06 -2.47 8.02
N TYR A 157 -7.92 -2.74 6.73
CA TYR A 157 -6.71 -2.42 5.99
C TYR A 157 -6.78 -1.04 5.33
N TYR A 158 -5.61 -0.42 5.17
CA TYR A 158 -5.40 0.81 4.41
C TYR A 158 -4.25 0.61 3.42
N TRP A 159 -4.29 1.34 2.31
CA TRP A 159 -3.20 1.39 1.33
C TRP A 159 -2.37 2.65 1.50
N PHE A 160 -1.06 2.49 1.55
CA PHE A 160 -0.11 3.59 1.65
C PHE A 160 0.84 3.60 0.46
N VAL A 161 1.20 4.80 0.02
CA VAL A 161 2.27 5.06 -0.96
C VAL A 161 3.16 6.13 -0.37
N ASP A 162 4.43 5.81 -0.15
CA ASP A 162 5.41 6.68 0.53
C ASP A 162 4.88 7.23 1.86
N GLY A 163 4.24 6.34 2.63
CA GLY A 163 3.59 6.63 3.91
C GLY A 163 2.26 7.35 3.77
N VAL A 164 1.86 7.83 2.60
CA VAL A 164 0.61 8.57 2.40
C VAL A 164 -0.56 7.62 2.19
N ARG A 165 -1.59 7.71 3.03
CA ARG A 165 -2.82 6.92 2.87
C ARG A 165 -3.52 7.31 1.57
N GLN A 166 -3.87 6.30 0.78
CA GLN A 166 -4.66 6.45 -0.42
C GLN A 166 -6.12 6.12 -0.13
N ASN A 167 -7.03 7.02 -0.52
CA ASN A 167 -8.47 6.86 -0.29
C ASN A 167 -9.11 5.96 -1.37
N ALA A 168 -10.19 6.39 -2.00
CA ALA A 168 -11.01 5.52 -2.85
C ALA A 168 -10.20 4.84 -3.96
N GLY A 169 -10.38 3.53 -4.16
CA GLY A 169 -9.90 2.86 -5.36
C GLY A 169 -9.49 1.40 -5.18
N TRP A 170 -9.25 0.77 -6.33
CA TRP A 170 -8.81 -0.62 -6.45
C TRP A 170 -7.35 -0.79 -6.05
N ARG A 171 -7.05 -1.86 -5.33
CA ARG A 171 -5.71 -2.20 -4.82
C ARG A 171 -5.42 -3.68 -5.03
N SER A 172 -4.15 -4.03 -5.12
CA SER A 172 -3.69 -5.41 -5.23
C SER A 172 -2.59 -5.69 -4.22
N ALA A 173 -2.76 -6.76 -3.44
CA ALA A 173 -1.81 -7.21 -2.43
C ALA A 173 -1.96 -8.72 -2.24
N TRP A 174 -0.88 -9.45 -1.96
CA TRP A 174 -0.90 -10.91 -1.73
C TRP A 174 -1.62 -11.73 -2.84
N GLY A 175 -1.54 -11.28 -4.11
CA GLY A 175 -2.24 -11.93 -5.23
C GLY A 175 -3.76 -11.73 -5.25
N MET A 176 -4.30 -10.91 -4.35
CA MET A 176 -5.72 -10.64 -4.18
C MET A 176 -6.05 -9.19 -4.56
N THR A 177 -7.32 -8.94 -4.89
CA THR A 177 -7.82 -7.60 -5.24
C THR A 177 -8.68 -7.05 -4.11
N TYR A 178 -8.52 -5.77 -3.80
CA TYR A 178 -9.22 -5.07 -2.72
C TYR A 178 -9.79 -3.76 -3.24
N TYR A 179 -10.69 -3.15 -2.48
CA TYR A 179 -11.14 -1.78 -2.70
C TYR A 179 -11.09 -1.00 -1.40
N THR A 180 -10.50 0.19 -1.43
CA THR A 180 -10.55 1.15 -0.32
C THR A 180 -11.63 2.19 -0.58
N ASP A 181 -12.36 2.60 0.45
CA ASP A 181 -13.42 3.62 0.36
C ASP A 181 -12.88 5.06 0.38
N ALA A 182 -13.79 6.04 0.42
CA ALA A 182 -13.43 7.47 0.47
C ALA A 182 -12.62 7.87 1.72
N ASN A 183 -12.66 7.07 2.78
CA ASN A 183 -11.88 7.25 4.00
C ASN A 183 -10.58 6.40 4.00
N GLY A 184 -10.32 5.68 2.90
CA GLY A 184 -9.18 4.79 2.71
C GLY A 184 -9.32 3.42 3.37
N ARG A 185 -10.49 3.10 3.94
CA ARG A 185 -10.74 1.83 4.62
C ARG A 185 -11.01 0.75 3.58
N ALA A 186 -10.35 -0.40 3.69
CA ALA A 186 -10.71 -1.56 2.89
C ALA A 186 -12.14 -1.99 3.24
N VAL A 187 -12.96 -2.17 2.20
CA VAL A 187 -14.38 -2.51 2.34
C VAL A 187 -14.58 -4.02 2.49
N GLN A 188 -15.75 -4.38 3.03
CA GLN A 188 -16.20 -5.77 3.16
C GLN A 188 -17.62 -5.91 2.61
N GLY A 189 -18.03 -7.14 2.40
CA GLY A 189 -19.39 -7.45 1.99
C GLY A 189 -19.74 -6.96 0.60
N MET A 190 -21.04 -6.78 0.38
CA MET A 190 -21.59 -6.32 -0.89
C MET A 190 -21.40 -4.81 -1.04
N GLN A 191 -20.74 -4.41 -2.12
CA GLN A 191 -20.40 -3.02 -2.40
C GLN A 191 -20.79 -2.66 -3.83
N THR A 192 -21.36 -1.48 -4.02
CA THR A 192 -21.67 -0.92 -5.33
C THR A 192 -20.59 0.09 -5.70
N ILE A 193 -19.76 -0.23 -6.68
CA ILE A 193 -18.64 0.60 -7.14
C ILE A 193 -18.88 0.92 -8.61
N ALA A 194 -19.01 2.22 -8.93
CA ALA A 194 -19.33 2.70 -10.28
C ALA A 194 -20.52 1.97 -10.92
N GLY A 195 -21.59 1.76 -10.16
CA GLY A 195 -22.83 1.11 -10.62
C GLY A 195 -22.77 -0.42 -10.73
N LYS A 196 -21.63 -1.06 -10.45
CA LYS A 196 -21.49 -2.52 -10.45
C LYS A 196 -21.32 -3.07 -9.04
N GLN A 197 -21.95 -4.22 -8.77
CA GLN A 197 -21.87 -4.91 -7.49
C GLN A 197 -20.64 -5.82 -7.41
N TYR A 198 -19.94 -5.76 -6.28
CA TYR A 198 -18.76 -6.55 -5.94
C TYR A 198 -18.90 -7.08 -4.52
N TYR A 199 -18.31 -8.24 -4.24
CA TYR A 199 -18.30 -8.84 -2.91
C TYR A 199 -16.88 -8.96 -2.37
N PHE A 200 -16.60 -8.37 -1.21
CA PHE A 200 -15.27 -8.35 -0.60
C PHE A 200 -15.13 -9.25 0.64
N GLY A 201 -16.06 -10.21 0.81
CA GLY A 201 -16.10 -11.10 1.97
C GLY A 201 -16.55 -10.39 3.26
N ASP A 202 -17.19 -11.13 4.17
CA ASP A 202 -17.67 -10.61 5.48
C ASP A 202 -16.90 -11.20 6.67
N ASN A 203 -15.74 -11.82 6.43
CA ASN A 203 -14.98 -12.58 7.42
C ASN A 203 -13.61 -11.96 7.71
N ASN A 204 -13.53 -10.63 7.75
CA ASN A 204 -12.28 -9.86 7.97
C ASN A 204 -11.14 -10.15 6.98
N THR A 205 -11.43 -10.59 5.76
CA THR A 205 -10.40 -10.85 4.73
C THR A 205 -10.35 -9.79 3.63
N TYR A 206 -11.40 -8.99 3.45
CA TYR A 206 -11.48 -7.78 2.62
C TYR A 206 -11.22 -7.91 1.11
N TYR A 207 -10.85 -9.09 0.62
CA TYR A 207 -10.54 -9.28 -0.80
C TYR A 207 -11.78 -9.61 -1.63
N LEU A 208 -11.75 -9.18 -2.88
CA LEU A 208 -12.76 -9.45 -3.90
C LEU A 208 -12.93 -10.95 -4.11
N ARG A 209 -14.19 -11.40 -4.09
CA ARG A 209 -14.62 -12.78 -4.30
C ARG A 209 -15.73 -12.82 -5.32
N ASP A 210 -16.07 -14.04 -5.72
CA ASP A 210 -17.33 -14.30 -6.40
C ASP A 210 -18.49 -13.84 -5.52
N ASN A 211 -19.44 -13.14 -6.15
CA ASN A 211 -20.62 -12.63 -5.47
C ASN A 211 -21.49 -13.80 -4.97
N PRO A 212 -21.70 -13.97 -3.64
CA PRO A 212 -22.43 -15.09 -3.07
C PRO A 212 -23.91 -15.09 -3.46
N VAL A 213 -24.48 -13.93 -3.81
CA VAL A 213 -25.86 -13.81 -4.32
C VAL A 213 -25.99 -14.48 -5.69
N ASN A 214 -24.90 -14.60 -6.45
CA ASN A 214 -24.89 -15.29 -7.74
C ASN A 214 -24.62 -16.80 -7.62
N THR A 215 -24.18 -17.31 -6.46
CA THR A 215 -23.73 -18.70 -6.29
C THR A 215 -24.66 -19.59 -5.48
N ARG A 216 -25.71 -19.06 -4.82
CA ARG A 216 -26.67 -19.87 -4.04
C ARG A 216 -28.12 -19.50 -4.34
N GLN A 217 -28.76 -20.27 -5.22
CA GLN A 217 -30.18 -20.75 -5.20
C GLN A 217 -31.35 -19.86 -4.75
N ASN A 218 -31.21 -18.57 -4.47
CA ASN A 218 -32.30 -17.72 -4.02
C ASN A 218 -32.12 -16.29 -4.49
N LYS A 219 -32.28 -16.10 -5.81
CA LYS A 219 -32.44 -14.76 -6.39
C LYS A 219 -33.82 -14.25 -5.99
N THR A 220 -33.87 -13.27 -5.11
CA THR A 220 -35.03 -12.37 -5.09
C THR A 220 -35.15 -11.78 -6.50
N LYS A 221 -36.35 -11.86 -7.08
CA LYS A 221 -36.61 -11.46 -8.47
C LYS A 221 -36.09 -10.05 -8.80
N ALA A 222 -35.95 -9.17 -7.81
CA ALA A 222 -35.50 -7.79 -7.94
C ALA A 222 -34.02 -7.60 -8.37
N THR A 223 -33.15 -8.60 -8.23
CA THR A 223 -31.71 -8.48 -8.61
C THR A 223 -31.19 -9.65 -9.45
N ALA A 224 -32.11 -10.47 -9.97
CA ALA A 224 -31.80 -11.67 -10.72
C ALA A 224 -31.04 -11.37 -12.03
N ASN A 225 -29.96 -12.11 -12.30
CA ASN A 225 -29.13 -11.99 -13.51
C ASN A 225 -28.70 -13.37 -14.04
N GLY A 226 -29.12 -13.77 -15.25
CA GLY A 226 -28.79 -15.05 -15.90
C GLY A 226 -29.99 -16.02 -16.06
N TYR A 227 -29.74 -17.26 -16.50
CA TYR A 227 -30.76 -18.31 -16.64
C TYR A 227 -31.01 -19.02 -15.31
N ILE A 228 -32.21 -18.86 -14.74
CA ILE A 228 -32.49 -19.13 -13.32
C ILE A 228 -33.77 -19.93 -13.19
N TYR A 229 -33.77 -20.92 -12.29
CA TYR A 229 -35.00 -21.57 -11.86
C TYR A 229 -35.79 -20.65 -10.93
N ASP A 230 -37.02 -20.30 -11.30
CA ASP A 230 -37.89 -19.45 -10.49
C ASP A 230 -39.31 -19.99 -10.32
N GLY A 231 -39.50 -21.27 -10.65
CA GLY A 231 -40.76 -21.99 -10.48
C GLY A 231 -41.84 -21.63 -11.51
N SER A 232 -41.50 -20.97 -12.62
CA SER A 232 -42.44 -20.77 -13.73
C SER A 232 -43.01 -22.10 -14.24
N ALA A 233 -44.28 -22.10 -14.67
CA ALA A 233 -44.84 -23.25 -15.39
C ALA A 233 -44.22 -23.44 -16.80
N LEU A 234 -43.41 -22.49 -17.26
CA LEU A 234 -42.84 -22.47 -18.60
C LEU A 234 -41.42 -23.04 -18.61
N ASN A 235 -41.09 -23.79 -19.67
CA ASN A 235 -39.72 -24.20 -20.02
C ASN A 235 -38.94 -24.82 -18.83
N GLY A 236 -39.62 -25.71 -18.08
CA GLY A 236 -39.03 -26.44 -16.95
C GLY A 236 -38.77 -25.60 -15.69
N GLY A 237 -39.39 -24.42 -15.57
CA GLY A 237 -39.23 -23.51 -14.44
C GLY A 237 -38.07 -22.55 -14.54
N TYR A 238 -37.38 -22.51 -15.69
CA TYR A 238 -36.24 -21.63 -15.91
C TYR A 238 -36.59 -20.42 -16.77
N ARG A 239 -36.17 -19.24 -16.30
CA ARG A 239 -36.26 -17.96 -17.02
C ARG A 239 -34.95 -17.18 -16.98
N TRP A 240 -34.69 -16.40 -18.02
CA TRP A 240 -33.54 -15.49 -18.08
C TRP A 240 -33.91 -14.12 -17.53
N TYR A 241 -33.11 -13.65 -16.56
CA TYR A 241 -33.24 -12.30 -16.00
C TYR A 241 -32.02 -11.43 -16.33
N GLU A 242 -32.24 -10.13 -16.49
CA GLU A 242 -31.22 -9.10 -16.46
C GLU A 242 -31.65 -7.99 -15.48
N ASN A 243 -30.82 -7.74 -14.47
CA ASN A 243 -31.06 -6.76 -13.40
C ASN A 243 -32.46 -6.86 -12.77
N GLY A 244 -32.92 -8.10 -12.57
CA GLY A 244 -34.22 -8.41 -12.00
C GLY A 244 -35.41 -8.30 -12.96
N GLN A 245 -35.18 -7.97 -14.22
CA GLN A 245 -36.20 -7.91 -15.27
C GLN A 245 -36.12 -9.14 -16.17
N LEU A 246 -37.26 -9.55 -16.72
CA LEU A 246 -37.33 -10.65 -17.68
C LEU A 246 -36.71 -10.22 -19.01
N TYR A 247 -35.77 -11.02 -19.50
CA TYR A 247 -35.00 -10.70 -20.69
C TYR A 247 -35.70 -11.15 -21.98
N THR A 248 -35.76 -10.26 -22.96
CA THR A 248 -36.23 -10.57 -24.32
C THR A 248 -35.12 -10.27 -25.31
N GLY A 249 -34.70 -11.27 -26.10
CA GLY A 249 -33.65 -11.12 -27.09
C GLY A 249 -32.73 -12.34 -27.22
N PHE A 250 -31.62 -12.15 -27.94
CA PHE A 250 -30.59 -13.17 -28.14
C PHE A 250 -29.51 -13.10 -27.07
N LYS A 251 -29.27 -14.23 -26.38
CA LYS A 251 -28.21 -14.34 -25.39
C LYS A 251 -27.25 -15.47 -25.71
N HIS A 252 -25.95 -15.16 -25.73
CA HIS A 252 -24.91 -16.17 -25.79
C HIS A 252 -24.73 -16.81 -24.41
N TYR A 253 -24.90 -18.12 -24.33
CA TYR A 253 -24.81 -18.90 -23.10
C TYR A 253 -24.38 -20.34 -23.45
N MET A 254 -23.58 -20.99 -22.61
CA MET A 254 -23.13 -22.38 -22.83
C MET A 254 -22.63 -22.70 -24.27
N GLY A 255 -21.92 -21.76 -24.89
CA GLY A 255 -21.27 -21.96 -26.19
C GLY A 255 -22.18 -21.82 -27.43
N THR A 256 -23.40 -21.30 -27.28
CA THR A 256 -24.28 -20.95 -28.41
C THR A 256 -25.21 -19.80 -28.05
N TYR A 257 -25.99 -19.33 -29.02
CA TYR A 257 -27.03 -18.34 -28.82
C TYR A 257 -28.39 -19.00 -28.54
N TYR A 258 -29.15 -18.39 -27.65
CA TYR A 258 -30.54 -18.75 -27.33
C TYR A 258 -31.44 -17.53 -27.49
N TRP A 259 -32.67 -17.74 -27.92
CA TRP A 259 -33.69 -16.69 -28.01
C TRP A 259 -34.62 -16.74 -26.81
N PHE A 260 -34.80 -15.60 -26.14
CA PHE A 260 -35.70 -15.46 -25.00
C PHE A 260 -36.81 -14.45 -25.31
N VAL A 261 -38.01 -14.75 -24.81
CA VAL A 261 -39.16 -13.83 -24.80
C VAL A 261 -39.70 -13.83 -23.38
N ASP A 262 -39.70 -12.68 -22.73
CA ASP A 262 -40.06 -12.50 -21.32
C ASP A 262 -39.34 -13.51 -20.41
N GLY A 263 -38.04 -13.67 -20.66
CA GLY A 263 -37.15 -14.60 -19.98
C GLY A 263 -37.35 -16.06 -20.38
N VAL A 264 -38.36 -16.42 -21.17
CA VAL A 264 -38.66 -17.80 -21.55
C VAL A 264 -37.88 -18.17 -22.80
N ARG A 265 -37.08 -19.24 -22.74
CA ARG A 265 -36.33 -19.77 -23.88
C ARG A 265 -37.28 -20.30 -24.94
N GLN A 266 -37.09 -19.87 -26.19
CA GLN A 266 -37.90 -20.30 -27.33
C GLN A 266 -37.15 -21.34 -28.17
N ASN A 267 -37.67 -22.57 -28.14
CA ASN A 267 -37.13 -23.67 -28.93
C ASN A 267 -37.70 -23.66 -30.36
N ALA A 268 -37.00 -24.34 -31.27
CA ALA A 268 -37.40 -24.62 -32.66
C ALA A 268 -37.98 -23.40 -33.41
N GLY A 269 -37.13 -22.65 -34.12
CA GLY A 269 -37.66 -21.72 -35.10
C GLY A 269 -36.72 -20.63 -35.57
N TRP A 270 -37.23 -19.89 -36.56
CA TRP A 270 -36.57 -18.75 -37.17
C TRP A 270 -36.57 -17.55 -36.24
N ARG A 271 -35.44 -16.84 -36.18
CA ARG A 271 -35.24 -15.64 -35.38
C ARG A 271 -34.52 -14.59 -36.19
N HIS A 272 -34.82 -13.32 -35.94
CA HIS A 272 -34.17 -12.19 -36.59
C HIS A 272 -33.56 -11.26 -35.55
N ALA A 273 -32.27 -10.97 -35.67
CA ALA A 273 -31.56 -10.04 -34.81
C ALA A 273 -30.30 -9.52 -35.49
N TRP A 274 -29.87 -8.32 -35.14
CA TRP A 274 -28.66 -7.69 -35.71
C TRP A 274 -28.65 -7.66 -37.25
N GLY A 275 -29.82 -7.61 -37.89
CA GLY A 275 -29.96 -7.64 -39.36
C GLY A 275 -29.79 -9.03 -39.99
N TYR A 276 -29.61 -10.08 -39.20
CA TYR A 276 -29.38 -11.44 -39.66
C TYR A 276 -30.49 -12.41 -39.24
N THR A 277 -30.61 -13.49 -39.99
CA THR A 277 -31.56 -14.57 -39.74
C THR A 277 -30.86 -15.75 -39.11
N TYR A 278 -31.42 -16.29 -38.03
CA TYR A 278 -30.91 -17.42 -37.27
C TYR A 278 -31.98 -18.50 -37.17
N TYR A 279 -31.58 -19.72 -36.85
CA TYR A 279 -32.52 -20.79 -36.48
C TYR A 279 -32.10 -21.40 -35.15
N THR A 280 -33.03 -21.51 -34.21
CA THR A 280 -32.82 -22.28 -32.97
C THR A 280 -33.40 -23.69 -33.12
N ASP A 281 -32.65 -24.70 -32.69
CA ASP A 281 -33.07 -26.10 -32.73
C ASP A 281 -34.11 -26.43 -31.64
N ASN A 282 -34.52 -27.70 -31.54
CA ASN A 282 -35.50 -28.15 -30.56
C ASN A 282 -35.04 -28.03 -29.09
N GLN A 283 -33.75 -27.79 -28.85
CA GLN A 283 -33.17 -27.49 -27.53
C GLN A 283 -32.96 -25.99 -27.32
N GLY A 284 -33.38 -25.16 -28.27
CA GLY A 284 -33.25 -23.71 -28.26
C GLY A 284 -31.88 -23.18 -28.66
N ARG A 285 -30.95 -24.06 -29.08
CA ARG A 285 -29.60 -23.69 -29.47
C ARG A 285 -29.59 -23.13 -30.88
N ALA A 286 -28.94 -21.99 -31.10
CA ALA A 286 -28.67 -21.53 -32.45
C ALA A 286 -27.77 -22.54 -33.17
N VAL A 287 -28.21 -22.91 -34.37
CA VAL A 287 -27.54 -23.94 -35.19
C VAL A 287 -26.37 -23.36 -36.00
N GLN A 288 -25.47 -24.24 -36.41
CA GLN A 288 -24.33 -23.93 -37.27
C GLN A 288 -24.22 -24.94 -38.39
N GLY A 289 -23.51 -24.58 -39.45
CA GLY A 289 -23.28 -25.44 -40.61
C GLY A 289 -24.56 -25.76 -41.39
N TRP A 290 -24.54 -26.91 -42.07
CA TRP A 290 -25.66 -27.37 -42.89
C TRP A 290 -26.81 -27.92 -42.04
N GLN A 291 -28.02 -27.41 -42.29
CA GLN A 291 -29.23 -27.80 -41.58
C GLN A 291 -30.39 -27.99 -42.56
N THR A 292 -31.17 -29.05 -42.39
CA THR A 292 -32.39 -29.29 -43.17
C THR A 292 -33.59 -28.89 -42.32
N ILE A 293 -34.32 -27.87 -42.75
CA ILE A 293 -35.48 -27.31 -42.03
C ILE A 293 -36.66 -27.34 -42.99
N ASN A 294 -37.71 -28.08 -42.63
CA ASN A 294 -38.92 -28.27 -43.45
C ASN A 294 -38.60 -28.69 -44.91
N GLY A 295 -37.64 -29.60 -45.08
CA GLY A 295 -37.24 -30.11 -46.39
C GLY A 295 -36.31 -29.21 -47.21
N ILE A 296 -36.03 -27.98 -46.77
CA ILE A 296 -35.10 -27.06 -47.43
C ILE A 296 -33.75 -27.10 -46.70
N ARG A 297 -32.65 -27.09 -47.47
CA ARG A 297 -31.29 -27.17 -46.92
C ARG A 297 -30.68 -25.77 -46.81
N TYR A 298 -30.39 -25.35 -45.58
CA TYR A 298 -29.82 -24.05 -45.23
C TYR A 298 -28.39 -24.19 -44.74
N TYR A 299 -27.52 -23.23 -45.07
CA TYR A 299 -26.19 -23.14 -44.49
C TYR A 299 -26.11 -21.96 -43.52
N PHE A 300 -25.84 -22.27 -42.26
CA PHE A 300 -25.52 -21.33 -41.20
C PHE A 300 -24.00 -21.28 -41.02
N GLY A 301 -23.47 -20.16 -40.53
CA GLY A 301 -22.04 -20.08 -40.23
C GLY A 301 -21.58 -21.20 -39.28
N ASP A 302 -20.30 -21.60 -39.38
CA ASP A 302 -19.69 -22.68 -38.60
C ASP A 302 -18.40 -22.23 -37.87
N ASN A 303 -17.97 -20.99 -38.08
CA ASN A 303 -16.81 -20.35 -37.46
C ASN A 303 -17.18 -19.51 -36.22
N GLY A 304 -18.12 -20.00 -35.41
CA GLY A 304 -18.71 -19.23 -34.31
C GLY A 304 -19.71 -18.15 -34.73
N THR A 305 -20.01 -18.02 -36.03
CA THR A 305 -21.13 -17.22 -36.54
C THR A 305 -22.35 -18.11 -36.73
N PHE A 306 -23.55 -17.70 -36.30
CA PHE A 306 -24.73 -18.59 -36.23
C PHE A 306 -25.85 -18.21 -37.21
N PHE A 307 -25.62 -17.20 -38.04
CA PHE A 307 -26.64 -16.72 -38.97
C PHE A 307 -26.62 -17.48 -40.29
N MET A 308 -27.78 -17.52 -40.94
CA MET A 308 -28.00 -18.10 -42.26
C MET A 308 -27.24 -17.31 -43.32
N ARG A 309 -26.50 -18.02 -44.18
CA ARG A 309 -25.77 -17.43 -45.31
C ARG A 309 -26.52 -17.59 -46.62
N TYR A 310 -26.98 -18.81 -46.91
CA TYR A 310 -27.74 -19.12 -48.12
C TYR A 310 -28.50 -20.45 -47.93
N TYR A 311 -29.38 -20.77 -48.88
CA TYR A 311 -30.15 -22.02 -48.89
C TYR A 311 -30.22 -22.61 -50.31
N LEU A 312 -30.40 -23.92 -50.37
CA LEU A 312 -30.59 -24.68 -51.60
C LEU A 312 -32.05 -25.14 -51.66
N LYS A 313 -32.71 -24.87 -52.79
CA LYS A 313 -34.03 -25.41 -53.11
C LYS A 313 -33.90 -26.72 -53.85
#